data_AF-A0A3B4X8P9-F1
#
_entry.id   AF-A0A3B4X8P9-F1
#
_cell.length_a   1.000
_cell.length_b   1.000
_cell.length_c   1.000
_cell.angle_alpha   90.00
_cell.angle_beta   90.00
_cell.angle_gamma   90.00
#
_symmetry.space_group_name_H-M   'P 1'
#
loop_
_entity.id
_entity.type
_entity.pdbx_description
1 polymer ?
#
loop_
_entity_poly.entity_id
_entity_poly.type
_entity_poly.pdbx_seq_one_letter_code
_entity_poly.pdbx_strand_id
1 'polypeptide(L)'
;MQHLAYQPLLPSGNKYLQQKWDMASYDLHRRKVRSNIVNILFLFLKIFCLVKLEEEWALKIQRENNMLMEKISLEKRQLELIRITKENQLILFRLSHCRSHYNVKSWHEDWLKTLKLMDSIAHYPRGMSETENEKKKEISEKQERETEIQQDTDTDPVPEPNIPEKSISPDTPENPSETIQIKTDKHSVEQSLASDGSEMSNTP
;
A
#
# COMPACT_ATOMS: atom_id res chain seq x y z
N MET A 1 46.40 60.76 -32.98
CA MET A 1 46.77 59.59 -32.13
C MET A 1 47.68 58.71 -32.96
N GLN A 2 49.00 58.81 -32.77
CA GLN A 2 49.97 57.92 -33.42
C GLN A 2 49.82 56.53 -32.79
N HIS A 3 49.67 55.47 -33.58
CA HIS A 3 49.68 54.12 -33.03
C HIS A 3 51.08 53.82 -32.47
N LEU A 4 51.18 53.61 -31.16
CA LEU A 4 52.46 53.41 -30.46
C LEU A 4 53.00 51.97 -30.58
N ALA A 5 52.30 51.10 -31.31
CA ALA A 5 52.54 49.66 -31.32
C ALA A 5 53.44 49.16 -32.46
N TYR A 6 53.99 50.06 -33.30
CA TYR A 6 54.75 49.66 -34.48
C TYR A 6 56.20 50.11 -34.38
N GLN A 7 57.09 49.14 -34.15
CA GLN A 7 58.52 49.31 -34.37
C GLN A 7 58.82 48.93 -35.82
N PRO A 8 59.29 49.87 -36.67
CA PRO A 8 59.71 49.52 -38.03
C PRO A 8 60.91 48.57 -37.95
N LEU A 9 60.73 47.37 -38.51
CA LEU A 9 61.73 46.28 -38.47
C LEU A 9 62.96 46.58 -39.33
N LEU A 10 62.89 47.60 -40.20
CA LEU A 10 63.95 47.98 -41.13
C LEU A 10 64.08 49.51 -41.22
N PRO A 11 65.32 50.06 -41.33
CA PRO A 11 65.52 51.49 -41.55
C PRO A 11 64.94 51.91 -42.90
N SER A 12 63.90 52.74 -42.88
CA SER A 12 63.28 53.27 -44.10
C SER A 12 63.85 54.66 -44.43
N GLY A 13 64.26 54.87 -45.68
CA GLY A 13 64.77 56.15 -46.17
C GLY A 13 63.71 57.26 -46.26
N ASN A 14 62.42 56.91 -46.31
CA ASN A 14 61.30 57.87 -46.39
C ASN A 14 60.25 57.58 -45.31
N LYS A 15 60.28 58.40 -44.26
CA LYS A 15 59.39 58.27 -43.08
C LYS A 15 57.91 58.49 -43.40
N TYR A 16 57.58 59.36 -44.35
CA TYR A 16 56.19 59.67 -44.70
C TYR A 16 55.49 58.48 -45.37
N LEU A 17 56.18 57.82 -46.31
CA LEU A 17 55.64 56.64 -46.97
C LEU A 17 55.47 55.49 -45.98
N GLN A 18 56.47 55.23 -45.12
CA GLN A 18 56.37 54.20 -44.08
C GLN A 18 55.14 54.43 -43.20
N GLN A 19 54.94 55.65 -42.72
CA GLN A 19 53.78 55.99 -41.88
C GLN A 19 52.44 55.76 -42.60
N LYS A 20 52.34 56.13 -43.90
CA LYS A 20 51.12 55.88 -44.69
C LYS A 20 50.82 54.40 -44.85
N TRP A 21 51.86 53.59 -45.11
CA TRP A 21 51.74 52.13 -45.23
C TRP A 21 51.36 51.47 -43.92
N ASP A 22 52.04 51.82 -42.83
CA ASP A 22 51.79 51.27 -41.49
C ASP A 22 50.37 51.62 -41.03
N MET A 23 49.92 52.86 -41.26
CA MET A 23 48.56 53.28 -40.96
C MET A 23 47.52 52.47 -41.75
N ALA A 24 47.72 52.30 -43.06
CA ALA A 24 46.81 51.54 -43.90
C ALA A 24 46.75 50.05 -43.51
N SER A 25 47.91 49.46 -43.17
CA SER A 25 48.03 48.09 -42.68
C SER A 25 47.32 47.91 -41.34
N TYR A 26 47.55 48.82 -40.39
CA TYR A 26 46.90 48.81 -39.09
C TYR A 26 45.38 49.00 -39.22
N ASP A 27 44.91 49.90 -40.07
CA ASP A 27 43.48 50.11 -40.32
C ASP A 27 42.82 48.88 -40.96
N LEU A 28 43.53 48.15 -41.82
CA LEU A 28 43.06 46.87 -42.35
C LEU A 28 42.97 45.81 -41.24
N HIS A 29 44.00 45.70 -40.40
CA HIS A 29 44.01 44.78 -39.26
C HIS A 29 42.85 45.08 -38.30
N ARG A 30 42.65 46.35 -37.92
CA ARG A 30 41.55 46.75 -37.04
C ARG A 30 40.18 46.41 -37.62
N ARG A 31 39.97 46.59 -38.92
CA ARG A 31 38.71 46.20 -39.59
C ARG A 31 38.49 44.70 -39.51
N LYS A 32 39.53 43.89 -39.73
CA LYS A 32 39.45 42.43 -39.64
C LYS A 32 39.18 41.97 -38.21
N VAL A 33 39.87 42.52 -37.21
CA VAL A 33 39.63 42.22 -35.79
C VAL A 33 38.22 42.60 -35.39
N ARG A 34 37.78 43.82 -35.74
CA ARG A 34 36.41 44.28 -35.45
C ARG A 34 35.37 43.36 -36.07
N SER A 35 35.53 42.97 -37.33
CA SER A 35 34.63 42.04 -38.00
C SER A 35 34.57 40.67 -37.31
N ASN A 36 35.72 40.10 -36.92
CA ASN A 36 35.74 38.84 -36.18
C ASN A 36 35.06 38.94 -34.81
N ILE A 37 35.28 40.02 -34.07
CA ILE A 37 34.61 40.26 -32.77
C ILE A 37 33.09 40.31 -32.97
N VAL A 38 32.61 41.05 -33.97
CA VAL A 38 31.18 41.11 -34.28
C VAL A 38 30.63 39.74 -34.66
N ASN A 39 31.36 38.96 -35.47
CA ASN A 39 30.94 37.60 -35.85
C ASN A 39 30.87 36.66 -34.65
N ILE A 40 31.85 36.67 -33.75
CA ILE A 40 31.85 35.84 -32.53
C ILE A 40 30.66 36.21 -31.64
N LEU A 41 30.42 37.50 -31.44
CA LEU A 41 29.29 37.98 -30.63
C LEU A 41 27.94 37.58 -31.25
N PHE A 42 27.82 37.68 -32.58
CA PHE A 42 26.62 37.25 -33.31
C PHE A 42 26.37 35.75 -33.14
N LEU A 43 27.41 34.92 -33.29
CA LEU A 43 27.29 33.47 -33.08
C LEU A 43 26.90 33.14 -31.63
N PHE A 44 27.53 33.80 -30.65
CA PHE A 44 27.21 33.64 -29.24
C PHE A 44 25.74 33.96 -28.96
N LEU A 45 25.26 35.11 -29.44
CA LEU A 45 23.85 35.50 -29.27
C LEU A 45 22.90 34.51 -29.94
N LYS A 46 23.24 34.03 -31.14
CA LYS A 46 22.44 33.04 -31.86
C LYS A 46 22.35 31.73 -31.07
N ILE A 47 23.46 31.22 -30.55
CA ILE A 47 23.48 30.02 -29.70
C ILE A 47 22.67 30.26 -28.43
N PHE A 48 22.85 31.40 -27.76
CA PHE A 48 22.11 31.74 -26.56
C PHE A 48 20.59 31.76 -26.80
N CYS A 49 20.13 32.41 -27.87
CA CYS A 49 18.70 32.39 -28.24
C CYS A 49 18.19 30.99 -28.57
N LEU A 50 18.98 30.17 -29.28
CA LEU A 50 18.59 28.79 -29.58
C LEU A 50 18.41 27.97 -28.30
N VAL A 51 19.37 28.05 -27.38
CA VAL A 51 19.30 27.36 -26.08
C VAL A 51 18.08 27.84 -25.27
N LYS A 52 17.83 29.15 -25.24
CA LYS A 52 16.66 29.70 -24.54
C LYS A 52 15.34 29.18 -25.11
N LEU A 53 15.23 29.11 -26.44
CA LEU A 53 14.06 28.56 -27.10
C LEU A 53 13.89 27.07 -26.78
N GLU A 54 14.98 26.30 -26.78
CA GLU A 54 14.95 24.87 -26.44
C GLU A 54 14.48 24.62 -25.00
N GLU A 55 14.95 25.41 -24.04
CA GLU A 55 14.47 25.37 -22.65
C GLU A 55 12.97 25.63 -22.55
N GLU A 56 12.46 26.65 -23.24
CA GLU A 56 11.02 26.98 -23.25
C GLU A 56 10.19 25.85 -23.85
N TRP A 57 10.66 25.25 -24.94
CA TRP A 57 9.99 24.11 -25.58
C TRP A 57 9.99 22.88 -24.67
N ALA A 58 11.12 22.58 -24.02
CA ALA A 58 11.21 21.48 -23.07
C ALA A 58 10.23 21.67 -21.90
N LEU A 59 10.14 22.88 -21.34
CA LEU A 59 9.20 23.21 -20.27
C LEU A 59 7.73 23.07 -20.73
N LYS A 60 7.42 23.46 -21.97
CA LYS A 60 6.08 23.29 -22.53
C LYS A 60 5.71 21.81 -22.68
N ILE A 61 6.60 21.01 -23.28
CA ILE A 61 6.42 19.56 -23.43
C ILE A 61 6.25 18.90 -22.05
N GLN A 62 7.08 19.26 -21.09
CA GLN A 62 7.00 18.71 -19.74
C GLN A 62 5.68 19.05 -19.05
N ARG A 63 5.20 20.29 -19.18
CA ARG A 63 3.89 20.71 -18.64
C ARG A 63 2.74 19.91 -19.27
N GLU A 64 2.74 19.77 -20.59
CA GLU A 64 1.71 19.01 -21.31
C GLU A 64 1.74 17.53 -20.91
N ASN A 65 2.92 16.92 -20.83
CA ASN A 65 3.09 15.54 -20.37
C ASN A 65 2.57 15.34 -18.94
N ASN A 66 2.88 16.25 -18.01
CA ASN A 66 2.39 16.16 -16.64
C ASN A 66 0.85 16.21 -16.59
N MET A 67 0.24 17.16 -17.30
CA MET A 67 -1.22 17.26 -17.40
C MET A 67 -1.85 16.00 -18.00
N LEU A 68 -1.25 15.43 -19.05
CA LEU A 68 -1.74 14.19 -19.67
C LEU A 68 -1.59 13.00 -18.72
N MET A 69 -0.48 12.89 -18.01
CA MET A 69 -0.27 11.84 -17.01
C MET A 69 -1.30 11.88 -15.89
N GLU A 70 -1.63 13.07 -15.39
CA GLU A 70 -2.69 13.27 -14.38
C GLU A 70 -4.06 12.83 -14.91
N LYS A 71 -4.42 13.24 -16.14
CA LYS A 71 -5.68 12.84 -16.78
C LYS A 71 -5.79 11.32 -16.93
N ILE A 72 -4.74 10.68 -17.44
CA ILE A 72 -4.69 9.23 -17.61
C ILE A 72 -4.80 8.51 -16.26
N SER A 73 -4.13 9.03 -15.22
CA SER A 73 -4.22 8.47 -13.86
C SER A 73 -5.64 8.56 -13.30
N LEU A 74 -6.29 9.72 -13.47
CA LEU A 74 -7.66 9.94 -13.04
C LEU A 74 -8.64 9.00 -13.76
N GLU A 75 -8.54 8.89 -15.09
CA GLU A 75 -9.37 7.99 -15.89
C GLU A 75 -9.19 6.53 -15.46
N LYS A 76 -7.95 6.07 -15.27
CA LYS A 76 -7.68 4.71 -14.77
C LYS A 76 -8.31 4.47 -13.40
N ARG A 77 -8.20 5.43 -12.48
CA ARG A 77 -8.82 5.35 -11.14
C ARG A 77 -10.35 5.30 -11.23
N GLN A 78 -10.94 6.09 -12.12
CA GLN A 78 -12.39 6.09 -12.34
C GLN A 78 -12.89 4.76 -12.90
N LEU A 79 -12.19 4.20 -13.90
CA LEU A 79 -12.51 2.89 -14.44
C LEU A 79 -12.41 1.78 -13.40
N GLU A 80 -11.37 1.80 -12.57
CA GLU A 80 -11.20 0.85 -11.47
C GLU A 80 -12.32 0.98 -10.44
N LEU A 81 -12.70 2.21 -10.08
CA LEU A 81 -13.81 2.46 -9.17
C LEU A 81 -15.13 1.93 -9.74
N ILE A 82 -15.38 2.11 -11.03
CA ILE A 82 -16.55 1.54 -11.72
C ILE A 82 -16.49 0.00 -11.70
N ARG A 83 -15.32 -0.61 -11.94
CA ARG A 83 -15.15 -2.07 -11.89
C ARG A 83 -15.48 -2.62 -10.50
N ILE A 84 -14.85 -2.07 -9.47
CA ILE A 84 -15.07 -2.45 -8.06
C ILE A 84 -16.54 -2.23 -7.68
N THR A 85 -17.16 -1.14 -8.14
CA THR A 85 -18.59 -0.87 -7.86
C THR A 85 -19.48 -1.96 -8.43
N LYS A 86 -19.24 -2.38 -9.68
CA LYS A 86 -19.98 -3.48 -10.32
C LYS A 86 -19.74 -4.81 -9.59
N GLU A 87 -18.49 -5.11 -9.25
CA GLU A 87 -18.15 -6.31 -8.47
C GLU A 87 -18.86 -6.31 -7.11
N ASN A 88 -18.84 -5.20 -6.39
CA ASN A 88 -19.53 -5.04 -5.11
C ASN A 88 -21.05 -5.20 -5.26
N GLN A 89 -21.66 -4.66 -6.31
CA GLN A 89 -23.08 -4.88 -6.62
C GLN A 89 -23.39 -6.37 -6.83
N LEU A 90 -22.54 -7.10 -7.55
CA LEU A 90 -22.69 -8.55 -7.75
C LEU A 90 -22.51 -9.33 -6.45
N ILE A 91 -21.55 -8.95 -5.61
CA ILE A 91 -21.35 -9.56 -4.29
C ILE A 91 -22.58 -9.34 -3.41
N LEU A 92 -23.08 -8.10 -3.34
CA LEU A 92 -24.29 -7.76 -2.60
C LEU A 92 -25.50 -8.53 -3.13
N PHE A 93 -25.65 -8.62 -4.45
CA PHE A 93 -26.69 -9.44 -5.08
C PHE A 93 -26.56 -10.91 -4.67
N ARG A 94 -25.36 -11.48 -4.70
CA ARG A 94 -25.14 -12.86 -4.25
C ARG A 94 -25.48 -13.03 -2.78
N LEU A 95 -24.98 -12.16 -1.90
CA LEU A 95 -25.24 -12.22 -0.46
C LEU A 95 -26.73 -12.10 -0.12
N SER A 96 -27.47 -11.24 -0.83
CA SER A 96 -28.92 -11.11 -0.60
C SER A 96 -29.71 -12.34 -1.05
N HIS A 97 -29.25 -13.04 -2.09
CA HIS A 97 -29.89 -14.24 -2.61
C HIS A 97 -29.37 -15.53 -1.95
N CYS A 98 -28.19 -15.50 -1.34
CA CYS A 98 -27.65 -16.57 -0.52
C CYS A 98 -28.49 -16.67 0.77
N ARG A 99 -29.57 -17.46 0.73
CA ARG A 99 -30.24 -17.92 1.93
C ARG A 99 -29.37 -18.96 2.62
N SER A 100 -29.01 -18.73 3.88
CA SER A 100 -28.54 -19.81 4.75
C SER A 100 -29.66 -20.83 4.90
N HIS A 101 -29.44 -22.07 4.46
CA HIS A 101 -30.29 -23.20 4.84
C HIS A 101 -29.98 -23.59 6.31
N TYR A 102 -30.17 -22.64 7.23
CA TYR A 102 -29.99 -22.87 8.66
C TYR A 102 -31.31 -23.42 9.21
N ASN A 103 -31.47 -24.75 9.16
CA ASN A 103 -32.63 -25.41 9.73
C ASN A 103 -32.30 -25.86 11.15
N VAL A 104 -32.61 -25.01 12.13
CA VAL A 104 -32.39 -25.27 13.56
C VAL A 104 -32.99 -26.61 13.99
N LYS A 105 -34.12 -27.03 13.39
CA LYS A 105 -34.75 -28.32 13.70
C LYS A 105 -33.88 -29.49 13.24
N SER A 106 -33.35 -29.45 12.02
CA SER A 106 -32.49 -30.54 11.53
C SER A 106 -31.17 -30.60 12.31
N TRP A 107 -30.61 -29.45 12.68
CA TRP A 107 -29.41 -29.38 13.53
C TRP A 107 -29.67 -29.95 14.94
N HIS A 108 -30.83 -29.66 15.52
CA HIS A 108 -31.22 -30.22 16.82
C HIS A 108 -31.44 -31.74 16.74
N GLU A 109 -32.07 -32.23 15.68
CA GLU A 109 -32.24 -33.66 15.44
C GLU A 109 -30.90 -34.38 15.30
N ASP A 110 -29.95 -33.82 14.55
CA ASP A 110 -28.62 -34.42 14.37
C ASP A 110 -27.79 -34.37 15.66
N TRP A 111 -27.94 -33.31 16.46
CA TRP A 111 -27.35 -33.24 17.80
C TRP A 111 -27.94 -34.30 18.74
N LEU A 112 -29.26 -34.51 18.73
CA LEU A 112 -29.91 -35.56 19.51
C LEU A 112 -29.48 -36.97 19.06
N LYS A 113 -29.33 -37.21 17.76
CA LYS A 113 -28.79 -38.48 17.23
C LYS A 113 -27.37 -38.72 17.73
N THR A 114 -26.53 -37.69 17.71
CA THR A 114 -25.15 -37.75 18.20
C THR A 114 -25.11 -38.03 19.70
N LEU A 115 -26.00 -37.40 20.48
CA LEU A 115 -26.13 -37.63 21.92
C LEU A 115 -26.54 -39.08 22.21
N LYS A 116 -27.51 -39.61 21.46
CA LYS A 116 -27.95 -41.01 21.58
C LYS A 116 -26.83 -41.99 21.21
N LEU A 117 -26.06 -41.69 20.16
CA LEU A 117 -24.89 -42.49 19.77
C LEU A 117 -23.84 -42.50 20.88
N MET A 118 -23.55 -41.33 21.46
CA MET A 118 -22.58 -41.20 22.56
C MET A 118 -23.03 -41.96 23.81
N ASP A 119 -24.31 -41.90 24.17
CA ASP A 119 -24.89 -42.69 25.26
C ASP A 119 -24.78 -44.21 24.99
N SER A 120 -25.02 -44.61 23.74
CA SER A 120 -24.90 -46.01 23.32
C SER A 120 -23.45 -46.51 23.35
N ILE A 121 -22.48 -45.65 23.02
CA ILE A 121 -21.04 -45.96 23.06
C ILE A 121 -20.51 -45.95 24.51
N ALA A 122 -21.00 -45.04 25.35
CA ALA A 122 -20.64 -44.94 26.75
C ALA A 122 -21.18 -46.13 27.58
N HIS A 123 -22.13 -46.89 27.02
CA HIS A 123 -22.67 -48.10 27.63
C HIS A 123 -21.62 -49.22 27.62
N TYR A 124 -20.80 -49.24 28.66
CA TYR A 124 -19.84 -50.31 28.91
C TYR A 124 -20.59 -51.60 29.29
N PRO A 125 -20.31 -52.76 28.65
CA PRO A 125 -20.93 -54.03 29.03
C PRO A 125 -20.59 -54.37 30.49
N ARG A 126 -21.57 -54.19 31.39
CA ARG A 126 -21.46 -54.61 32.79
C ARG A 126 -21.82 -56.09 32.83
N GLY A 127 -20.82 -56.97 32.84
CA GLY A 127 -21.09 -58.41 32.85
C GLY A 127 -19.89 -59.36 32.81
N MET A 128 -18.66 -58.87 32.67
CA MET A 128 -17.48 -59.76 32.72
C MET A 128 -16.89 -59.91 34.13
N SER A 129 -17.12 -58.94 35.04
CA SER A 129 -16.52 -58.95 36.38
C SER A 129 -17.41 -59.55 37.48
N GLU A 130 -18.73 -59.65 37.25
CA GLU A 130 -19.67 -60.15 38.27
C GLU A 130 -19.58 -61.68 38.44
N THR A 131 -19.34 -62.41 37.34
CA THR A 131 -19.22 -63.89 37.36
C THR A 131 -17.89 -64.41 37.92
N GLU A 132 -16.83 -63.59 37.96
CA GLU A 132 -15.57 -63.94 38.62
C GLU A 132 -15.63 -63.73 40.14
N ASN A 133 -16.41 -62.77 40.61
CA ASN A 133 -16.53 -62.45 42.03
C ASN A 133 -17.42 -63.48 42.77
N GLU A 134 -18.44 -64.03 42.11
CA GLU A 134 -19.27 -65.11 42.68
C GLU A 134 -18.47 -66.41 42.87
N LYS A 135 -17.59 -66.76 41.91
CA LYS A 135 -16.72 -67.96 42.02
C LYS A 135 -15.66 -67.84 43.10
N LYS A 136 -15.13 -66.63 43.35
CA LYS A 136 -14.17 -66.38 44.45
C LYS A 136 -14.85 -66.42 45.81
N LYS A 137 -16.12 -66.01 45.91
CA LYS A 137 -16.90 -66.05 47.15
C LYS A 137 -17.25 -67.48 47.58
N GLU A 138 -17.59 -68.37 46.65
CA GLU A 138 -17.84 -69.80 46.94
C GLU A 138 -16.60 -70.57 47.44
N ILE A 139 -15.39 -70.14 47.07
CA ILE A 139 -14.14 -70.77 47.50
C ILE A 139 -13.73 -70.28 48.90
N SER A 140 -13.96 -68.99 49.21
CA SER A 140 -13.71 -68.40 50.53
C SER A 140 -14.64 -68.96 51.61
N GLU A 141 -15.93 -69.10 51.32
CA GLU A 141 -16.95 -69.56 52.29
C GLU A 141 -16.83 -71.06 52.67
N LYS A 142 -16.07 -71.86 51.91
CA LYS A 142 -15.75 -73.25 52.27
C LYS A 142 -14.53 -73.39 53.17
N GLN A 143 -13.65 -72.40 53.19
CA GLN A 143 -12.39 -72.45 53.95
C GLN A 143 -12.51 -71.74 55.32
N GLU A 144 -13.53 -70.89 55.51
CA GLU A 144 -13.79 -70.16 56.76
C GLU A 144 -14.69 -70.90 57.76
N ARG A 145 -15.23 -72.09 57.44
CA ARG A 145 -16.05 -72.89 58.38
C ARG A 145 -15.25 -73.79 59.36
N GLU A 146 -13.92 -73.73 59.37
CA GLU A 146 -13.08 -74.58 60.25
C GLU A 146 -12.19 -73.84 61.26
N THR A 147 -12.20 -72.51 61.36
CA THR A 147 -11.49 -71.79 62.45
C THR A 147 -12.14 -70.45 62.77
N GLU A 148 -12.99 -70.40 63.80
CA GLU A 148 -13.50 -69.14 64.37
C GLU A 148 -13.47 -69.21 65.90
N ILE A 149 -12.37 -68.77 66.51
CA ILE A 149 -12.28 -68.44 67.95
C ILE A 149 -11.35 -67.22 68.16
N GLN A 150 -12.00 -66.11 68.56
CA GLN A 150 -11.57 -65.02 69.48
C GLN A 150 -10.66 -63.85 69.03
N GLN A 151 -11.31 -62.67 69.09
CA GLN A 151 -10.94 -61.41 69.80
C GLN A 151 -9.94 -60.39 69.22
N ASP A 152 -10.48 -59.17 69.05
CA ASP A 152 -10.03 -57.82 69.46
C ASP A 152 -8.54 -57.46 69.47
N THR A 153 -8.16 -56.38 68.77
CA THR A 153 -7.80 -55.06 69.37
C THR A 153 -7.27 -54.06 68.33
N ASP A 154 -7.44 -52.78 68.67
CA ASP A 154 -7.13 -51.48 68.04
C ASP A 154 -5.87 -51.35 67.16
N THR A 155 -5.90 -50.39 66.21
CA THR A 155 -4.95 -49.24 66.09
C THR A 155 -5.09 -48.50 64.74
N ASP A 156 -5.31 -47.18 64.79
CA ASP A 156 -5.15 -46.17 63.72
C ASP A 156 -3.66 -46.00 63.29
N PRO A 157 -3.32 -45.61 62.03
CA PRO A 157 -3.15 -44.17 61.74
C PRO A 157 -3.34 -43.68 60.26
N VAL A 158 -3.57 -42.36 60.17
CA VAL A 158 -3.55 -41.35 59.07
C VAL A 158 -2.23 -41.39 58.23
N PRO A 159 -2.07 -40.98 56.92
CA PRO A 159 -2.41 -39.64 56.36
C PRO A 159 -2.76 -39.46 54.83
N GLU A 160 -3.25 -38.24 54.51
CA GLU A 160 -3.39 -37.62 53.17
C GLU A 160 -2.05 -37.46 52.40
N PRO A 161 -2.07 -37.22 51.06
CA PRO A 161 -1.73 -35.86 50.59
C PRO A 161 -2.40 -35.35 49.29
N ASN A 162 -2.79 -34.07 49.33
CA ASN A 162 -2.59 -32.97 48.36
C ASN A 162 -2.14 -33.25 46.92
N ILE A 163 -2.90 -32.75 45.93
CA ILE A 163 -2.39 -32.24 44.63
C ILE A 163 -3.16 -30.94 44.24
N PRO A 164 -2.49 -29.91 43.68
CA PRO A 164 -2.86 -28.50 43.80
C PRO A 164 -3.65 -27.92 42.63
N GLU A 165 -4.45 -26.89 42.95
CA GLU A 165 -5.05 -25.96 42.00
C GLU A 165 -3.97 -25.10 41.32
N LYS A 166 -3.99 -25.08 39.98
CA LYS A 166 -3.27 -24.09 39.17
C LYS A 166 -4.27 -23.30 38.34
N SER A 167 -4.71 -22.19 38.90
CA SER A 167 -5.36 -21.09 38.21
C SER A 167 -4.37 -20.38 37.27
N ILE A 168 -4.75 -20.22 36.00
CA ILE A 168 -4.20 -19.19 35.11
C ILE A 168 -5.39 -18.49 34.46
N SER A 169 -5.61 -17.24 34.83
CA SER A 169 -6.28 -16.23 33.99
C SER A 169 -5.29 -15.69 32.96
N PRO A 170 -5.77 -15.14 31.83
CA PRO A 170 -5.05 -14.09 31.14
C PRO A 170 -5.91 -12.83 30.96
N ASP A 171 -5.35 -11.69 31.38
CA ASP A 171 -5.80 -10.33 31.01
C ASP A 171 -5.01 -9.83 29.78
N THR A 172 -5.75 -9.43 28.73
CA THR A 172 -5.71 -8.22 27.84
C THR A 172 -4.35 -7.62 27.34
N PRO A 173 -4.31 -6.56 26.47
CA PRO A 173 -5.08 -6.13 25.28
C PRO A 173 -4.20 -5.78 24.04
N GLU A 174 -4.77 -5.74 22.84
CA GLU A 174 -4.25 -4.91 21.73
C GLU A 174 -5.38 -4.08 21.09
N ASN A 175 -5.14 -2.78 20.96
CA ASN A 175 -5.95 -1.77 20.28
C ASN A 175 -5.22 -1.39 18.96
N PRO A 176 -5.90 -0.90 17.89
CA PRO A 176 -6.05 0.56 17.78
C PRO A 176 -7.36 1.01 17.08
N SER A 177 -8.12 1.87 17.77
CA SER A 177 -9.14 2.73 17.18
C SER A 177 -8.55 4.11 16.87
N GLU A 178 -8.25 4.36 15.60
CA GLU A 178 -8.03 5.71 15.10
C GLU A 178 -9.38 6.34 14.73
N THR A 179 -9.74 7.40 15.46
CA THR A 179 -10.88 8.27 15.19
C THR A 179 -10.48 9.28 14.11
N ILE A 180 -11.03 9.16 12.91
CA ILE A 180 -10.93 10.19 11.87
C ILE A 180 -12.06 11.21 12.11
N GLN A 181 -11.70 12.41 12.55
CA GLN A 181 -12.59 13.56 12.58
C GLN A 181 -12.81 14.10 11.16
N ILE A 182 -14.05 14.06 10.68
CA ILE A 182 -14.47 14.76 9.47
C ILE A 182 -14.84 16.19 9.87
N LYS A 183 -13.98 17.15 9.55
CA LYS A 183 -14.35 18.57 9.49
C LYS A 183 -15.09 18.82 8.17
N THR A 184 -16.36 19.17 8.29
CA THR A 184 -17.21 19.70 7.22
C THR A 184 -17.05 21.22 7.18
N ASP A 185 -16.32 21.74 6.19
CA ASP A 185 -16.42 23.14 5.81
C ASP A 185 -17.36 23.30 4.62
N LYS A 186 -18.41 24.08 4.89
CA LYS A 186 -19.42 24.56 3.96
C LYS A 186 -18.84 25.69 3.13
N HIS A 187 -18.90 25.59 1.80
CA HIS A 187 -19.09 26.77 0.96
C HIS A 187 -20.10 26.46 -0.15
N SER A 188 -21.27 27.09 0.00
CA SER A 188 -22.31 27.27 -1.00
C SER A 188 -21.72 27.98 -2.23
N VAL A 189 -21.96 27.43 -3.42
CA VAL A 189 -22.94 27.91 -4.42
C VAL A 189 -22.69 29.35 -4.86
N GLU A 190 -22.22 29.51 -6.11
CA GLU A 190 -22.81 30.41 -7.11
C GLU A 190 -22.10 30.23 -8.47
N GLN A 191 -22.84 29.82 -9.51
CA GLN A 191 -23.02 30.56 -10.77
C GLN A 191 -23.65 29.68 -11.87
N SER A 192 -24.97 29.80 -11.91
CA SER A 192 -25.82 30.07 -13.10
C SER A 192 -25.36 29.63 -14.50
N LEU A 193 -26.16 28.70 -15.02
CA LEU A 193 -26.70 28.64 -16.37
C LEU A 193 -26.80 30.00 -17.09
N ALA A 194 -26.25 30.09 -18.30
CA ALA A 194 -26.78 30.94 -19.36
C ALA A 194 -26.75 30.14 -20.67
N SER A 195 -27.94 29.76 -21.09
CA SER A 195 -28.27 29.16 -22.37
C SER A 195 -28.51 30.26 -23.39
N ASP A 196 -28.07 29.98 -24.61
CA ASP A 196 -28.61 30.42 -25.89
C ASP A 196 -28.62 31.91 -26.28
N GLY A 197 -28.02 32.13 -27.45
CA GLY A 197 -27.91 33.41 -28.14
C GLY A 197 -27.38 33.18 -29.55
N SER A 198 -28.13 32.38 -30.31
CA SER A 198 -27.98 32.14 -31.75
C SER A 198 -27.91 33.44 -32.53
N GLU A 199 -26.79 33.70 -33.20
CA GLU A 199 -26.66 34.75 -34.20
C GLU A 199 -25.84 34.26 -35.41
N MET A 200 -26.31 34.66 -36.60
CA MET A 200 -25.64 34.71 -37.90
C MET A 200 -25.72 33.47 -38.82
N SER A 201 -26.69 33.50 -39.75
CA SER A 201 -26.36 33.55 -41.19
C SER A 201 -27.62 33.77 -42.04
N ASN A 202 -27.78 34.97 -42.59
CA ASN A 202 -28.66 35.24 -43.74
C ASN A 202 -27.80 35.84 -44.86
N THR A 203 -27.62 35.10 -45.95
CA THR A 203 -27.40 35.60 -47.33
C THR A 203 -27.62 34.42 -48.28
N PRO A 204 -28.20 34.66 -49.46
CA PRO A 204 -27.47 35.31 -50.55
C PRO A 204 -28.10 36.61 -51.06
#